data_AF-A0A8I0KWC5-F1
#
_entry.id   AF-A0A8I0KWC5-F1
#
_cell.length_a   1.000
_cell.length_b   1.000
_cell.length_c   1.000
_cell.angle_alpha   90.00
_cell.angle_beta   90.00
_cell.angle_gamma   90.00
#
_symmetry.space_group_name_H-M   'P 1'
#
loop_
_entity.id
_entity.type
_entity.pdbx_description
1 polymer ?
#
loop_
_entity_poly.entity_id
_entity_poly.type
_entity_poly.pdbx_seq_one_letter_code
_entity_poly.pdbx_strand_id
1 'polypeptide(L)'
;MAATPTTIQKVKQQADHSGLIRKTIHAAAFWAPIDTEVPETLTNEAGQLLSLPEAWRPFGLVATDGYTLGADTDKAEVEALGYVDPVRSDITKIARSIKFTCFETWQRLIRELVDGVNLAETTPNAGGELSYDAPQVPMFEEGRLMLVTTDGPAANEFIRGTCFTRVKLSEVPEEAFNNEDAESIELTFDAFPDAKLGTAMRRYFGGTGAKNSVKDLGWKTAGGAA
;
A
#
# COMPACT_ATOMS: atom_id res chain seq x y z
N MET A 1 22.42 19.78 32.73
CA MET A 1 21.13 19.81 33.45
C MET A 1 21.11 18.63 34.40
N ALA A 2 20.81 18.85 35.69
CA ALA A 2 20.75 17.76 36.65
C ALA A 2 19.55 16.86 36.33
N ALA A 3 19.78 15.54 36.21
CA ALA A 3 18.72 14.58 35.95
C ALA A 3 17.84 14.43 37.20
N THR A 4 16.59 14.87 37.11
CA THR A 4 15.62 14.73 38.20
C THR A 4 15.18 13.27 38.31
N PRO A 5 15.21 12.64 39.50
CA PRO A 5 14.73 11.27 39.67
C PRO A 5 13.22 11.20 39.34
N THR A 6 12.85 10.28 38.47
CA THR A 6 11.46 10.01 38.05
C THR A 6 11.17 8.52 38.12
N THR A 7 9.90 8.14 38.11
CA THR A 7 9.47 6.74 38.05
C THR A 7 9.15 6.35 36.62
N ILE A 8 9.35 5.08 36.27
CA ILE A 8 8.97 4.56 34.95
C ILE A 8 7.49 4.79 34.65
N GLN A 9 6.61 4.76 35.67
CA GLN A 9 5.19 5.05 35.50
C GLN A 9 4.92 6.50 35.07
N LYS A 10 5.65 7.48 35.61
CA LYS A 10 5.53 8.88 35.21
C LYS A 10 6.07 9.12 33.79
N VAL A 11 7.17 8.45 33.42
CA VAL A 11 7.70 8.49 32.05
C VAL A 11 6.68 7.92 31.07
N LYS A 12 6.08 6.76 31.40
CA LYS A 12 5.02 6.14 30.59
C LYS A 12 3.79 7.04 30.45
N GLN A 13 3.32 7.67 31.51
CA GLN A 13 2.18 8.60 31.42
C GLN A 13 2.45 9.83 30.54
N GLN A 14 3.71 10.27 30.43
CA GLN A 14 4.09 11.41 29.59
C GLN A 14 4.33 11.00 28.13
N ALA A 15 4.80 9.79 27.88
CA ALA A 15 5.17 9.30 26.55
C ALA A 15 4.02 8.53 25.85
N ASP A 16 3.26 7.73 26.61
CA ASP A 16 2.30 6.79 26.05
C ASP A 16 0.95 7.48 25.78
N HIS A 17 0.60 7.60 24.50
CA HIS A 17 -0.69 8.11 24.06
C HIS A 17 -1.53 6.95 23.54
N SER A 18 -2.29 6.29 24.42
CA SER A 18 -3.19 5.17 24.04
C SER A 18 -4.19 5.57 22.95
N GLY A 19 -4.58 6.84 22.92
CA GLY A 19 -5.42 7.44 21.89
C GLY A 19 -4.77 7.56 20.51
N LEU A 20 -3.50 7.16 20.33
CA LEU A 20 -2.82 7.05 19.02
C LEU A 20 -2.76 5.62 18.46
N ILE A 21 -3.23 4.62 19.23
CA ILE A 21 -3.33 3.25 18.73
C ILE A 21 -4.43 3.19 17.67
N ARG A 22 -4.13 2.59 16.52
CA ARG A 22 -5.05 2.54 15.37
C ARG A 22 -5.33 1.10 14.95
N LYS A 23 -6.55 0.85 14.50
CA LYS A 23 -6.96 -0.40 13.86
C LYS A 23 -7.63 -0.08 12.54
N THR A 24 -7.11 -0.58 11.43
CA THR A 24 -7.76 -0.38 10.12
C THR A 24 -9.14 -1.04 10.13
N ILE A 25 -10.18 -0.26 9.88
CA ILE A 25 -11.57 -0.72 9.80
C ILE A 25 -11.99 -0.90 8.34
N HIS A 26 -11.62 0.05 7.49
CA HIS A 26 -11.89 0.01 6.07
C HIS A 26 -10.59 0.16 5.28
N ALA A 27 -10.49 -0.58 4.18
CA ALA A 27 -9.35 -0.52 3.28
C ALA A 27 -9.79 -0.81 1.85
N ALA A 28 -9.21 -0.08 0.89
CA ALA A 28 -9.43 -0.27 -0.53
C ALA A 28 -8.12 -0.07 -1.29
N ALA A 29 -7.84 -0.98 -2.23
CA ALA A 29 -6.75 -0.84 -3.17
C ALA A 29 -7.27 -0.48 -4.57
N PHE A 30 -6.49 0.33 -5.27
CA PHE A 30 -6.76 0.80 -6.62
C PHE A 30 -5.54 0.62 -7.50
N TRP A 31 -5.78 0.27 -8.76
CA TRP A 31 -4.79 0.16 -9.82
C TRP A 31 -4.94 1.29 -10.83
N ALA A 32 -3.84 1.82 -11.35
CA ALA A 32 -3.84 2.76 -12.46
C ALA A 32 -2.66 2.49 -13.43
N PRO A 33 -2.80 2.81 -14.73
CA PRO A 33 -1.69 2.80 -15.67
C PRO A 33 -0.54 3.72 -15.23
N ILE A 34 0.70 3.41 -15.64
CA ILE A 34 1.91 4.12 -15.18
C ILE A 34 1.94 5.63 -15.52
N ASP A 35 1.26 6.06 -16.58
CA ASP A 35 1.19 7.47 -16.96
C ASP A 35 0.11 8.26 -16.21
N THR A 36 -0.69 7.60 -15.37
CA THR A 36 -1.68 8.28 -14.52
C THR A 36 -0.98 9.13 -13.47
N GLU A 37 -1.47 10.36 -13.26
CA GLU A 37 -0.91 11.24 -12.24
C GLU A 37 -1.14 10.71 -10.82
N VAL A 38 -0.10 10.83 -9.99
CA VAL A 38 -0.18 10.48 -8.57
C VAL A 38 -0.72 11.69 -7.80
N PRO A 39 -1.85 11.56 -7.09
CA PRO A 39 -2.43 12.67 -6.32
C PRO A 39 -1.41 13.32 -5.37
N GLU A 40 -1.38 14.65 -5.34
CA GLU A 40 -0.53 15.37 -4.39
C GLU A 40 -1.07 15.27 -2.96
N THR A 41 -2.39 15.28 -2.82
CA THR A 41 -3.10 15.15 -1.55
C THR A 41 -4.23 14.12 -1.68
N LEU A 42 -4.53 13.41 -0.59
CA LEU A 42 -5.69 12.50 -0.51
C LEU A 42 -6.87 13.12 0.25
N THR A 43 -6.64 14.22 0.97
CA THR A 43 -7.67 14.86 1.77
C THR A 43 -7.78 16.34 1.43
N ASN A 44 -9.00 16.87 1.48
CA ASN A 44 -9.24 18.30 1.38
C ASN A 44 -8.74 19.07 2.63
N GLU A 45 -8.88 20.39 2.63
CA GLU A 45 -8.48 21.23 3.78
C GLU A 45 -9.25 20.90 5.07
N ALA A 46 -10.47 20.35 4.95
CA ALA A 46 -11.25 19.88 6.09
C ALA A 46 -10.77 18.52 6.64
N GLY A 47 -9.86 17.82 5.94
CA GLY A 47 -9.37 16.49 6.31
C GLY A 47 -10.26 15.34 5.83
N GLN A 48 -11.20 15.58 4.91
CA GLN A 48 -12.07 14.56 4.32
C GLN A 48 -11.42 13.94 3.09
N LEU A 49 -11.65 12.64 2.86
CA LEU A 49 -11.14 11.91 1.71
C LEU A 49 -11.67 12.51 0.38
N LEU A 50 -10.76 12.76 -0.56
CA LEU A 50 -11.10 13.14 -1.93
C LEU A 50 -11.38 11.89 -2.77
N SER A 51 -12.32 11.98 -3.71
CA SER A 51 -12.54 10.92 -4.70
C SER A 51 -11.31 10.76 -5.59
N LEU A 52 -10.90 9.52 -5.84
CA LEU A 52 -9.83 9.26 -6.80
C LEU A 52 -10.33 9.49 -8.24
N PRO A 53 -9.45 9.93 -9.17
CA PRO A 53 -9.79 10.02 -10.58
C PRO A 53 -10.24 8.67 -11.16
N GLU A 54 -11.06 8.70 -12.22
CA GLU A 54 -11.65 7.50 -12.85
C GLU A 54 -10.61 6.48 -13.35
N ALA A 55 -9.39 6.94 -13.67
CA ALA A 55 -8.29 6.06 -14.07
C ALA A 55 -7.85 5.07 -12.96
N TRP A 56 -8.19 5.35 -11.70
CA TRP A 56 -7.91 4.47 -10.55
C TRP A 56 -9.03 3.45 -10.39
N ARG A 57 -8.79 2.24 -10.91
CA ARG A 57 -9.74 1.12 -10.90
C ARG A 57 -9.63 0.34 -9.59
N PRO A 58 -10.72 0.08 -8.85
CA PRO A 58 -10.66 -0.67 -7.59
C PRO A 58 -10.45 -2.16 -7.82
N PHE A 59 -9.80 -2.83 -6.86
CA PHE A 59 -9.64 -4.30 -6.84
C PHE A 59 -10.85 -5.05 -6.26
N GLY A 60 -11.88 -4.33 -5.79
CA GLY A 60 -13.08 -4.93 -5.21
C GLY A 60 -12.87 -5.49 -3.80
N LEU A 61 -13.62 -6.54 -3.47
CA LEU A 61 -13.56 -7.22 -2.17
C LEU A 61 -12.23 -7.97 -1.97
N VAL A 62 -11.61 -7.72 -0.81
CA VAL A 62 -10.35 -8.34 -0.39
C VAL A 62 -10.59 -9.18 0.87
N ALA A 63 -9.82 -10.25 1.02
CA ALA A 63 -9.88 -11.17 2.15
C ALA A 63 -9.67 -10.47 3.51
N THR A 64 -10.13 -11.12 4.58
CA THR A 64 -10.07 -10.57 5.95
C THR A 64 -8.64 -10.36 6.47
N ASP A 65 -7.66 -11.02 5.86
CA ASP A 65 -6.24 -10.82 6.16
C ASP A 65 -5.73 -9.45 5.71
N GLY A 66 -6.50 -8.75 4.86
CA GLY A 66 -6.26 -7.38 4.46
C GLY A 66 -5.07 -7.22 3.52
N TYR A 67 -4.25 -6.19 3.79
CA TYR A 67 -3.14 -5.80 2.92
C TYR A 67 -1.83 -5.84 3.70
N THR A 68 -0.86 -6.58 3.17
CA THR A 68 0.48 -6.69 3.75
C THR A 68 1.47 -5.88 2.94
N LEU A 69 2.18 -4.96 3.61
CA LEU A 69 3.28 -4.20 3.00
C LEU A 69 4.62 -4.82 3.41
N GLY A 70 5.33 -5.40 2.46
CA GLY A 70 6.66 -5.96 2.65
C GLY A 70 7.77 -4.93 2.44
N ALA A 71 8.85 -5.07 3.20
CA ALA A 71 10.10 -4.38 2.97
C ALA A 71 11.26 -5.30 3.33
N ASP A 72 12.03 -5.74 2.34
CA ASP A 72 13.22 -6.55 2.53
C ASP A 72 14.47 -5.66 2.41
N THR A 73 15.45 -5.87 3.29
CA THR A 73 16.64 -5.03 3.41
C THR A 73 17.89 -5.86 3.22
N ASP A 74 18.54 -5.66 2.07
CA ASP A 74 19.83 -6.28 1.76
C ASP A 74 20.96 -5.50 2.44
N LYS A 75 21.89 -6.21 3.06
CA LYS A 75 23.07 -5.65 3.73
C LYS A 75 24.34 -6.22 3.13
N ALA A 76 25.33 -5.36 2.89
CA ALA A 76 26.70 -5.74 2.64
C ALA A 76 27.50 -5.62 3.93
N GLU A 77 28.15 -6.70 4.32
CA GLU A 77 28.95 -6.76 5.54
C GLU A 77 30.43 -6.84 5.20
N VAL A 78 31.25 -6.09 5.92
CA VAL A 78 32.70 -6.13 5.82
C VAL A 78 33.24 -6.86 7.03
N GLU A 79 33.71 -8.08 6.80
CA GLU A 79 34.36 -8.92 7.80
C GLU A 79 35.84 -8.59 7.91
N ALA A 80 36.40 -8.72 9.12
CA ALA A 80 37.83 -8.57 9.35
C ALA A 80 38.41 -9.82 10.01
N LEU A 81 39.62 -10.18 9.58
CA LEU A 81 40.31 -11.36 10.10
C LEU A 81 40.51 -11.23 11.62
N GLY A 82 40.05 -12.24 12.37
CA GLY A 82 40.15 -12.31 13.83
C GLY A 82 38.97 -11.71 14.59
N TYR A 83 37.97 -11.16 13.88
CA TYR A 83 36.70 -10.73 14.47
C TYR A 83 35.60 -11.74 14.18
N VAL A 84 34.73 -11.97 15.15
CA VAL A 84 33.58 -12.90 15.04
C VAL A 84 32.37 -12.20 14.43
N ASP A 85 32.24 -10.90 14.66
CA ASP A 85 31.16 -10.06 14.14
C ASP A 85 31.67 -9.16 13.01
N PRO A 86 30.79 -8.76 12.06
CA PRO A 86 31.15 -7.85 10.98
C PRO A 86 31.57 -6.49 11.52
N VAL A 87 32.66 -5.94 10.98
CA VAL A 87 33.23 -4.67 11.45
C VAL A 87 32.47 -3.46 10.87
N ARG A 88 31.77 -3.65 9.75
CA ARG A 88 30.84 -2.68 9.16
C ARG A 88 29.72 -3.39 8.44
N SER A 89 28.50 -2.84 8.51
CA SER A 89 27.33 -3.26 7.74
C SER A 89 26.73 -2.05 7.05
N ASP A 90 26.55 -2.13 5.73
CA ASP A 90 25.90 -1.10 4.91
C ASP A 90 24.65 -1.67 4.25
N ILE A 91 23.53 -0.95 4.29
CA ILE A 91 22.30 -1.34 3.57
C ILE A 91 22.49 -1.04 2.08
N THR A 92 22.37 -2.06 1.23
CA THR A 92 22.58 -1.93 -0.22
C THR A 92 21.28 -1.72 -0.98
N LYS A 93 20.19 -2.36 -0.55
CA LYS A 93 18.89 -2.30 -1.21
C LYS A 93 17.76 -2.45 -0.21
N ILE A 94 16.65 -1.75 -0.48
CA ILE A 94 15.38 -1.97 0.21
C ILE A 94 14.35 -2.33 -0.86
N ALA A 95 14.02 -3.62 -1.00
CA ALA A 95 12.95 -4.08 -1.87
C ALA A 95 11.61 -3.89 -1.15
N ARG A 96 10.60 -3.34 -1.83
CA ARG A 96 9.27 -3.11 -1.24
C ARG A 96 8.26 -3.90 -2.03
N SER A 97 7.28 -4.48 -1.33
CA SER A 97 6.21 -5.25 -1.96
C SER A 97 4.87 -4.99 -1.27
N ILE A 98 3.79 -5.33 -1.97
CA ILE A 98 2.45 -5.38 -1.41
C ILE A 98 1.78 -6.69 -1.80
N LYS A 99 1.10 -7.31 -0.83
CA LYS A 99 0.41 -8.59 -0.97
C LYS A 99 -1.01 -8.51 -0.43
N PHE A 100 -1.99 -9.03 -1.18
CA PHE A 100 -3.39 -9.12 -0.76
C PHE A 100 -4.15 -10.14 -1.61
N THR A 101 -5.29 -10.63 -1.10
CA THR A 101 -6.11 -11.65 -1.77
C THR A 101 -7.46 -11.07 -2.18
N CYS A 102 -7.80 -11.16 -3.46
CA CYS A 102 -9.05 -10.68 -4.05
C CYS A 102 -10.08 -11.80 -4.21
N PHE A 103 -11.37 -11.48 -4.02
CA PHE A 103 -12.48 -12.41 -4.28
C PHE A 103 -13.20 -12.18 -5.61
N GLU A 104 -13.09 -10.98 -6.20
CA GLU A 104 -13.78 -10.65 -7.44
C GLU A 104 -12.98 -11.08 -8.68
N THR A 105 -12.55 -12.34 -8.71
CA THR A 105 -11.58 -12.88 -9.70
C THR A 105 -11.98 -12.66 -11.16
N TRP A 106 -13.29 -12.62 -11.46
CA TRP A 106 -13.84 -12.42 -12.80
C TRP A 106 -13.80 -10.96 -13.30
N GLN A 107 -13.41 -10.00 -12.46
CA GLN A 107 -13.26 -8.61 -12.88
C GLN A 107 -12.20 -8.48 -13.98
N ARG A 108 -12.51 -7.65 -14.99
CA ARG A 108 -11.58 -7.36 -16.10
C ARG A 108 -10.19 -6.93 -15.61
N LEU A 109 -10.12 -6.08 -14.58
CA LEU A 109 -8.84 -5.62 -14.03
C LEU A 109 -7.97 -6.79 -13.56
N ILE A 110 -8.56 -7.75 -12.85
CA ILE A 110 -7.82 -8.89 -12.30
C ILE A 110 -7.36 -9.80 -13.45
N ARG A 111 -8.24 -10.09 -14.41
CA ARG A 111 -7.88 -10.90 -15.60
C ARG A 111 -6.81 -10.25 -16.47
N GLU A 112 -6.90 -8.94 -16.71
CA GLU A 112 -5.85 -8.20 -17.42
C GLU A 112 -4.47 -8.33 -16.74
N LEU A 113 -4.44 -8.29 -15.40
CA LEU A 113 -3.21 -8.37 -14.61
C LEU A 113 -2.64 -9.79 -14.54
N VAL A 114 -3.50 -10.79 -14.31
CA VAL A 114 -3.10 -12.20 -14.13
C VAL A 114 -2.71 -12.84 -15.45
N ASP A 115 -3.50 -12.62 -16.50
CA ASP A 115 -3.26 -13.21 -17.83
C ASP A 115 -2.30 -12.37 -18.69
N GLY A 116 -1.95 -11.16 -18.23
CA GLY A 116 -1.00 -10.28 -18.90
C GLY A 116 -1.46 -9.86 -20.31
N VAL A 117 -2.76 -9.56 -20.44
CA VAL A 117 -3.43 -9.22 -21.70
C VAL A 117 -4.30 -7.99 -21.52
N ASN A 118 -4.42 -7.16 -22.57
CA ASN A 118 -5.33 -6.03 -22.57
C ASN A 118 -6.72 -6.47 -23.06
N LEU A 119 -7.73 -6.37 -22.20
CA LEU A 119 -9.12 -6.78 -22.48
C LEU A 119 -10.04 -5.57 -22.67
N ALA A 120 -9.49 -4.39 -22.97
CA ALA A 120 -10.26 -3.15 -23.07
C ALA A 120 -11.36 -3.20 -24.14
N GLU A 121 -11.08 -3.87 -25.26
CA GLU A 121 -11.97 -3.99 -26.42
C GLU A 121 -12.72 -5.33 -26.47
N THR A 122 -12.47 -6.24 -25.53
CA THR A 122 -13.12 -7.55 -25.50
C THR A 122 -14.60 -7.37 -25.18
N THR A 123 -15.47 -7.84 -26.07
CA THR A 123 -16.92 -7.75 -25.92
C THR A 123 -17.53 -9.14 -25.79
N PRO A 124 -18.60 -9.30 -24.97
CA PRO A 124 -19.31 -10.56 -24.90
C PRO A 124 -19.93 -10.93 -26.24
N ASN A 125 -20.03 -12.23 -26.53
CA ASN A 125 -20.79 -12.72 -27.66
C ASN A 125 -22.31 -12.48 -27.46
N ALA A 126 -23.13 -12.83 -28.46
CA ALA A 126 -24.58 -12.66 -28.39
C ALA A 126 -25.25 -13.40 -27.21
N GLY A 127 -24.59 -14.42 -26.64
CA GLY A 127 -25.03 -15.16 -25.45
C GLY A 127 -24.52 -14.59 -24.12
N GLY A 128 -23.71 -13.53 -24.14
CA GLY A 128 -23.13 -12.92 -22.95
C GLY A 128 -21.84 -13.57 -22.45
N GLU A 129 -21.28 -14.54 -23.18
CA GLU A 129 -20.00 -15.17 -22.84
C GLU A 129 -18.83 -14.28 -23.30
N LEU A 130 -17.86 -14.07 -22.41
CA LEU A 130 -16.61 -13.40 -22.67
C LEU A 130 -15.52 -14.45 -22.92
N SER A 131 -14.92 -14.40 -24.10
CA SER A 131 -13.89 -15.37 -24.51
C SER A 131 -12.69 -14.63 -25.07
N TYR A 132 -11.50 -14.95 -24.57
CA TYR A 132 -10.22 -14.43 -25.04
C TYR A 132 -9.16 -15.53 -24.88
N ASP A 133 -8.15 -15.51 -25.73
CA ASP A 133 -7.05 -16.45 -25.67
C ASP A 133 -5.92 -15.88 -24.80
N ALA A 134 -5.46 -16.65 -23.82
CA ALA A 134 -4.29 -16.30 -23.03
C ALA A 134 -3.03 -16.35 -23.93
N PRO A 135 -2.19 -15.29 -23.95
CA PRO A 135 -1.00 -15.26 -24.77
C PRO A 135 0.03 -16.30 -24.30
N GLN A 136 0.78 -16.88 -25.23
CA GLN A 136 1.87 -17.83 -24.89
C GLN A 136 2.98 -17.18 -24.05
N VAL A 137 3.18 -15.86 -24.21
CA VAL A 137 4.10 -15.06 -23.40
C VAL A 137 3.30 -13.89 -22.82
N PRO A 138 2.90 -13.95 -21.54
CA PRO A 138 2.14 -12.87 -20.92
C PRO A 138 3.01 -11.62 -20.77
N MET A 139 2.42 -10.46 -21.05
CA MET A 139 3.07 -9.16 -20.91
C MET A 139 2.53 -8.47 -19.66
N PHE A 140 3.21 -8.63 -18.54
CA PHE A 140 2.87 -7.94 -17.29
C PHE A 140 3.26 -6.47 -17.39
N GLU A 141 2.26 -5.62 -17.56
CA GLU A 141 2.44 -4.17 -17.54
C GLU A 141 2.85 -3.68 -16.15
N GLU A 142 3.74 -2.69 -16.12
CA GLU A 142 4.01 -1.92 -14.91
C GLU A 142 2.91 -0.86 -14.73
N GLY A 143 2.45 -0.66 -13.50
CA GLY A 143 1.45 0.36 -13.20
C GLY A 143 1.66 0.99 -11.84
N ARG A 144 0.61 1.66 -11.35
CA ARG A 144 0.58 2.31 -10.05
C ARG A 144 -0.45 1.63 -9.17
N LEU A 145 -0.16 1.55 -7.87
CA LEU A 145 -1.09 0.99 -6.90
C LEU A 145 -1.28 1.96 -5.75
N MET A 146 -2.53 2.21 -5.37
CA MET A 146 -2.88 3.03 -4.22
C MET A 146 -3.69 2.22 -3.22
N LEU A 147 -3.19 2.14 -2.00
CA LEU A 147 -3.90 1.60 -0.86
C LEU A 147 -4.39 2.74 0.03
N VAL A 148 -5.69 2.82 0.28
CA VAL A 148 -6.28 3.75 1.23
C VAL A 148 -6.88 2.95 2.38
N THR A 149 -6.54 3.34 3.61
CA THR A 149 -7.03 2.70 4.83
C THR A 149 -7.59 3.77 5.76
N THR A 150 -8.66 3.44 6.48
CA THR A 150 -9.28 4.35 7.45
C THR A 150 -9.51 3.69 8.81
N ASP A 151 -9.50 4.53 9.84
CA ASP A 151 -9.79 4.17 11.23
C ASP A 151 -10.57 5.28 11.91
N GLY A 152 -11.54 4.92 12.74
CA GLY A 152 -12.45 5.83 13.44
C GLY A 152 -13.67 6.24 12.63
N PRO A 153 -14.64 6.92 13.29
CA PRO A 153 -15.85 7.42 12.64
C PRO A 153 -15.54 8.64 11.77
N ALA A 154 -16.40 8.95 10.78
CA ALA A 154 -16.23 10.08 9.85
C ALA A 154 -15.94 11.44 10.54
N ALA A 155 -16.46 11.68 11.75
CA ALA A 155 -16.22 12.90 12.52
C ALA A 155 -14.78 13.02 13.08
N ASN A 156 -14.07 11.90 13.24
CA ASN A 156 -12.70 11.82 13.77
C ASN A 156 -11.92 10.72 13.04
N GLU A 157 -11.96 10.76 11.72
CA GLU A 157 -11.42 9.73 10.84
C GLU A 157 -9.92 9.92 10.70
N PHE A 158 -9.17 8.84 10.78
CA PHE A 158 -7.75 8.78 10.43
C PHE A 158 -7.63 8.07 9.10
N ILE A 159 -7.01 8.74 8.12
CA ILE A 159 -6.82 8.22 6.78
C ILE A 159 -5.33 8.00 6.55
N ARG A 160 -4.96 6.79 6.16
CA ARG A 160 -3.61 6.46 5.71
C ARG A 160 -3.66 5.98 4.27
N GLY A 161 -3.04 6.75 3.39
CA GLY A 161 -2.80 6.37 2.00
C GLY A 161 -1.37 5.90 1.79
N THR A 162 -1.20 4.87 0.98
CA THR A 162 0.11 4.43 0.48
C THR A 162 0.00 4.27 -1.03
N CYS A 163 0.68 5.13 -1.78
CA CYS A 163 0.78 5.01 -3.23
C CYS A 163 2.14 4.44 -3.59
N PHE A 164 2.15 3.31 -4.29
CA PHE A 164 3.29 2.78 -4.98
C PHE A 164 3.31 3.36 -6.39
N THR A 165 4.37 4.09 -6.70
CA THR A 165 4.48 4.88 -7.93
C THR A 165 4.77 4.01 -9.14
N ARG A 166 5.42 2.86 -8.96
CA ARG A 166 5.63 1.87 -10.01
C ARG A 166 5.64 0.49 -9.38
N VAL A 167 4.76 -0.38 -9.86
CA VAL A 167 4.61 -1.75 -9.40
C VAL A 167 4.50 -2.71 -10.57
N LYS A 168 4.95 -3.93 -10.35
CA LYS A 168 4.80 -5.04 -11.28
C LYS A 168 4.34 -6.27 -10.51
N LEU A 169 3.49 -7.09 -11.11
CA LEU A 169 3.13 -8.37 -10.55
C LEU A 169 4.41 -9.23 -10.44
N SER A 170 4.67 -9.74 -9.23
CA SER A 170 5.88 -10.49 -8.90
C SER A 170 5.88 -11.86 -9.56
N GLU A 171 4.73 -12.52 -9.56
CA GLU A 171 4.53 -13.87 -10.04
C GLU A 171 3.09 -14.07 -10.52
N VAL A 172 2.90 -15.04 -11.42
CA VAL A 172 1.55 -15.45 -11.85
C VAL A 172 0.92 -16.21 -10.68
N PRO A 173 -0.25 -15.76 -10.18
CA PRO A 173 -0.87 -16.40 -9.04
C PRO A 173 -1.44 -17.78 -9.40
N GLU A 174 -1.56 -18.63 -8.39
CA GLU A 174 -2.29 -19.89 -8.49
C GLU A 174 -3.80 -19.66 -8.34
N GLU A 175 -4.60 -20.37 -9.14
CA GLU A 175 -6.06 -20.40 -9.03
C GLU A 175 -6.52 -21.78 -8.59
N ALA A 176 -7.18 -21.84 -7.45
CA ALA A 176 -7.74 -23.07 -6.91
C ALA A 176 -9.27 -23.02 -7.02
N PHE A 177 -9.84 -24.04 -7.66
CA PHE A 177 -11.28 -24.24 -7.74
C PHE A 177 -11.67 -25.37 -6.81
N ASN A 178 -12.38 -25.05 -5.73
CA ASN A 178 -12.89 -26.02 -4.77
C ASN A 178 -14.34 -25.67 -4.39
N ASN A 179 -15.01 -26.54 -3.64
CA ASN A 179 -16.42 -26.37 -3.24
C ASN A 179 -16.58 -25.84 -1.79
N GLU A 180 -15.47 -25.61 -1.09
CA GLU A 180 -15.45 -25.25 0.33
C GLU A 180 -15.20 -23.75 0.52
N ASP A 181 -14.30 -23.18 -0.27
CA ASP A 181 -13.85 -21.80 -0.22
C ASP A 181 -14.37 -20.99 -1.40
N ALA A 182 -14.45 -19.67 -1.21
CA ALA A 182 -14.70 -18.75 -2.31
C ALA A 182 -13.50 -18.73 -3.27
N GLU A 183 -13.78 -18.60 -4.57
CA GLU A 183 -12.75 -18.36 -5.57
C GLU A 183 -11.97 -17.09 -5.19
N SER A 184 -10.65 -17.21 -5.10
CA SER A 184 -9.80 -16.13 -4.67
C SER A 184 -8.45 -16.18 -5.36
N ILE A 185 -7.85 -15.00 -5.55
CA ILE A 185 -6.55 -14.84 -6.20
C ILE A 185 -5.68 -14.00 -5.29
N GLU A 186 -4.52 -14.53 -4.91
CA GLU A 186 -3.52 -13.83 -4.13
C GLU A 186 -2.58 -13.04 -5.05
N LEU A 187 -2.60 -11.72 -4.97
CA LEU A 187 -1.77 -10.86 -5.78
C LEU A 187 -0.58 -10.33 -4.98
N THR A 188 0.63 -10.53 -5.52
CA THR A 188 1.86 -9.97 -4.98
C THR A 188 2.49 -9.02 -6.00
N PHE A 189 2.76 -7.79 -5.58
CA PHE A 189 3.40 -6.77 -6.41
C PHE A 189 4.72 -6.32 -5.82
N ASP A 190 5.75 -6.22 -6.67
CA ASP A 190 7.01 -5.58 -6.35
C ASP A 190 6.97 -4.11 -6.73
N ALA A 191 7.43 -3.25 -5.81
CA ALA A 191 7.48 -1.81 -6.00
C ALA A 191 8.87 -1.34 -6.38
N PHE A 192 8.92 -0.53 -7.44
CA PHE A 192 10.13 0.03 -8.01
C PHE A 192 10.08 1.56 -7.95
N PRO A 193 11.24 2.25 -7.94
CA PRO A 193 11.24 3.70 -8.09
C PRO A 193 10.78 4.08 -9.50
N ASP A 194 9.88 5.05 -9.58
CA ASP A 194 9.49 5.69 -10.84
C ASP A 194 10.59 6.71 -11.22
N ALA A 195 11.12 6.63 -12.44
CA ALA A 195 12.18 7.52 -12.90
C ALA A 195 11.74 8.99 -13.01
N LYS A 196 10.44 9.25 -13.29
CA LYS A 196 9.88 10.61 -13.38
C LYS A 196 9.65 11.21 -12.00
N LEU A 197 9.12 10.43 -11.05
CA LEU A 197 8.77 10.90 -9.70
C LEU A 197 9.89 10.75 -8.67
N GLY A 198 10.93 9.98 -8.97
CA GLY A 198 12.11 9.78 -8.12
C GLY A 198 11.87 9.00 -6.81
N THR A 199 10.67 8.48 -6.60
CA THR A 199 10.31 7.69 -5.42
C THR A 199 9.59 6.41 -5.83
N ALA A 200 9.69 5.35 -5.03
CA ALA A 200 8.94 4.10 -5.18
C ALA A 200 7.61 4.10 -4.42
N MET A 201 7.50 4.94 -3.38
CA MET A 201 6.35 4.95 -2.49
C MET A 201 6.12 6.35 -1.90
N ARG A 202 4.89 6.84 -2.00
CA ARG A 202 4.40 8.05 -1.34
C ARG A 202 3.42 7.65 -0.25
N ARG A 203 3.58 8.23 0.95
CA ARG A 203 2.68 8.00 2.09
C ARG A 203 1.90 9.27 2.39
N TYR A 204 0.62 9.08 2.68
CA TYR A 204 -0.30 10.13 3.06
C TYR A 204 -0.83 9.81 4.45
N PHE A 205 -0.77 10.79 5.33
CA PHE A 205 -1.39 10.75 6.65
C PHE A 205 -2.33 11.94 6.71
N GLY A 206 -3.62 11.66 6.76
CA GLY A 206 -4.68 12.66 6.73
C GLY A 206 -5.87 12.20 7.55
N GLY A 207 -7.01 12.82 7.31
CA GLY A 207 -8.20 12.61 8.11
C GLY A 207 -8.45 13.74 9.10
N THR A 208 -9.71 13.92 9.48
CA THR A 208 -10.14 14.91 10.49
C THR A 208 -9.45 14.65 11.83
N GLY A 209 -9.26 13.38 12.20
CA GLY A 209 -8.57 13.01 13.42
C GLY A 209 -7.07 13.28 13.38
N ALA A 210 -6.40 13.01 12.24
CA ALA A 210 -4.99 13.34 12.11
C ALA A 210 -4.74 14.85 12.21
N LYS A 211 -5.63 15.67 11.63
CA LYS A 211 -5.58 17.13 11.70
C LYS A 211 -5.73 17.65 13.14
N ASN A 212 -6.60 17.05 13.94
CA ASN A 212 -6.81 17.45 15.33
C ASN A 212 -5.67 17.01 16.26
N SER A 213 -5.00 15.90 15.94
CA SER A 213 -3.94 15.30 16.76
C SER A 213 -2.52 15.54 16.22
N VAL A 214 -2.30 16.53 15.35
CA VAL A 214 -0.98 16.80 14.72
C VAL A 214 0.15 16.92 15.75
N LYS A 215 -0.10 17.59 16.88
CA LYS A 215 0.88 17.77 17.97
C LYS A 215 1.17 16.47 18.70
N ASP A 216 0.14 15.70 19.03
CA ASP A 216 0.27 14.41 19.73
C ASP A 216 0.97 13.38 18.84
N LEU A 217 0.77 13.46 17.52
CA LEU A 217 1.49 12.68 16.51
C LEU A 217 2.95 13.11 16.33
N GLY A 218 3.39 14.19 16.99
CA GLY A 218 4.76 14.69 16.93
C GLY A 218 5.10 15.51 15.68
N TRP A 219 4.10 15.94 14.90
CA TRP A 219 4.32 16.76 13.71
C TRP A 219 4.24 18.25 14.01
N LYS A 220 4.96 19.06 13.23
CA LYS A 220 4.81 20.52 13.26
C LYS A 220 3.47 20.92 12.63
N THR A 221 2.75 21.85 13.26
CA THR A 221 1.54 22.43 12.68
C THR A 221 1.90 23.39 11.56
N ALA A 222 1.13 23.39 10.47
CA ALA A 222 1.30 24.35 9.38
C ALA A 222 1.19 25.79 9.94
N GLY A 223 2.30 26.55 9.86
CA GLY A 223 2.42 27.91 10.41
C GLY A 223 3.18 28.04 11.73
N GLY A 224 3.64 26.95 12.35
CA GLY A 224 4.50 26.99 13.53
C GLY A 224 5.98 26.97 13.14
N ALA A 225 6.68 28.11 13.30
CA ALA A 225 8.14 28.15 13.26
C ALA A 225 8.74 27.25 14.36
N ALA A 226 9.97 26.80 14.11
CA ALA A 226 10.74 25.83 14.89
C ALA A 226 10.82 26.13 16.39
#